data_AF-A0A434A1Q8-F1
#
_entry.id   AF-A0A434A1Q8-F1
#
_cell.length_a   1.000
_cell.length_b   1.000
_cell.length_c   1.000
_cell.angle_alpha   90.00
_cell.angle_beta   90.00
_cell.angle_gamma   90.00
#
_symmetry.space_group_name_H-M   'P 1'
#
loop_
_entity.id
_entity.type
_entity.pdbx_description
1 polymer ?
#
loop_
_entity_poly.entity_id
_entity_poly.type
_entity_poly.pdbx_seq_one_letter_code
_entity_poly.pdbx_strand_id
1 'polypeptide(L)'
;MVIWYEEQRLGLSYDFELCLEAGIEEISRNPDSFQKKYKKIKISFIARFPYGIHYQFEKDEIIIYGVFHTSRSPKNWSKRVSI
;
A
#
# COMPACT_ATOMS: atom_id res chain seq x y z
N MET A 1 7.48 4.08 9.46
CA MET A 1 7.52 2.74 8.85
C MET A 1 8.95 2.38 8.52
N VAL A 2 9.59 3.15 7.63
CA VAL A 2 11.02 3.04 7.25
C VAL A 2 11.95 3.04 8.48
N ILE A 3 11.90 4.09 9.33
CA ILE A 3 12.74 4.20 10.54
C ILE A 3 12.56 2.99 11.47
N TRP A 4 11.31 2.59 11.72
CA TRP A 4 11.00 1.45 12.59
C TRP A 4 11.63 0.15 12.07
N TYR A 5 11.62 -0.08 10.75
CA TYR A 5 12.23 -1.26 10.14
C TYR A 5 13.75 -1.22 10.22
N GLU A 6 14.38 -0.06 10.03
CA GLU A 6 15.83 0.08 10.19
C GLU A 6 16.29 -0.24 11.61
N GLU A 7 15.52 0.20 12.61
CA GLU A 7 15.75 -0.12 14.02
C GLU A 7 15.60 -1.62 14.33
N GLN A 8 14.79 -2.36 13.58
CA GLN A 8 14.65 -3.81 13.79
C GLN A 8 15.85 -4.58 13.23
N ARG A 9 16.34 -4.17 12.07
CA ARG A 9 17.50 -4.78 11.40
C ARG A 9 18.05 -3.81 10.36
N LEU A 10 19.37 -3.61 10.39
CA LEU A 10 20.09 -2.83 9.38
C LEU A 10 19.69 -3.28 7.96
N GLY A 11 19.29 -2.33 7.11
CA GLY A 11 18.90 -2.57 5.71
C GLY A 11 17.48 -3.11 5.51
N LEU A 12 16.71 -3.36 6.58
CA LEU A 12 15.31 -3.81 6.43
C LEU A 12 14.39 -2.68 5.95
N SER A 13 14.77 -1.42 6.18
CA SER A 13 14.07 -0.27 5.61
C SER A 13 14.21 -0.21 4.08
N TYR A 14 15.41 -0.50 3.57
CA TYR A 14 15.68 -0.59 2.14
C TYR A 14 14.94 -1.76 1.48
N ASP A 15 14.92 -2.93 2.13
CA ASP A 15 14.09 -4.05 1.71
C ASP A 15 12.60 -3.66 1.59
N PHE A 16 12.10 -2.87 2.54
CA PHE A 16 10.74 -2.38 2.54
C PHE A 16 10.48 -1.42 1.37
N GLU A 17 11.38 -0.47 1.12
CA GLU A 17 11.29 0.47 0.00
C GLU A 17 11.26 -0.26 -1.35
N LEU A 18 12.17 -1.21 -1.58
CA LEU A 18 12.18 -2.01 -2.82
C LEU A 18 10.86 -2.76 -3.04
N CYS A 19 10.29 -3.34 -1.98
CA CYS A 19 9.03 -4.06 -2.10
C CYS A 19 7.83 -3.11 -2.33
N LEU A 20 7.89 -1.90 -1.77
CA LEU A 20 6.89 -0.87 -1.99
C LEU A 20 6.94 -0.36 -3.44
N GLU A 21 8.12 -0.06 -3.97
CA GLU A 21 8.33 0.35 -5.36
C GLU A 21 7.83 -0.71 -6.34
N ALA A 22 8.22 -1.97 -6.14
CA ALA A 22 7.76 -3.07 -6.99
C ALA A 22 6.22 -3.19 -7.00
N GLY A 23 5.57 -2.98 -5.84
CA GLY A 23 4.11 -2.96 -5.75
C GLY A 23 3.47 -1.78 -6.48
N ILE A 24 4.09 -0.60 -6.45
CA ILE A 24 3.62 0.57 -7.19
C ILE A 24 3.77 0.35 -8.71
N GLU A 25 4.89 -0.21 -9.15
CA GLU A 25 5.11 -0.56 -10.57
C GLU A 25 4.12 -1.61 -11.08
N GLU A 26 3.77 -2.59 -10.25
CA GLU A 26 2.75 -3.58 -10.60
C GLU A 26 1.36 -2.94 -10.75
N ILE A 27 0.99 -2.04 -9.82
CA ILE A 27 -0.23 -1.25 -9.92
C ILE A 27 -0.21 -0.39 -11.20
N SER A 28 0.92 0.23 -11.53
CA SER A 28 1.04 1.07 -12.73
C SER A 28 0.89 0.26 -14.03
N ARG A 29 1.46 -0.94 -14.09
CA ARG A 29 1.37 -1.82 -15.27
C ARG A 29 -0.03 -2.42 -15.43
N ASN A 30 -0.66 -2.81 -14.32
CA ASN A 30 -1.90 -3.57 -14.33
C ASN A 30 -2.86 -3.10 -13.22
N PRO A 31 -3.37 -1.85 -13.28
CA PRO A 31 -4.20 -1.29 -12.23
C PRO A 31 -5.52 -2.05 -12.05
N ASP A 32 -5.97 -2.75 -13.10
CA ASP A 32 -7.20 -3.53 -13.07
C ASP A 32 -7.09 -4.93 -12.45
N SER A 33 -5.89 -5.48 -12.31
CA SER A 33 -5.66 -6.87 -11.88
C SER A 33 -5.97 -7.14 -10.40
N PHE A 34 -6.10 -6.10 -9.58
CA PHE A 34 -6.35 -6.25 -8.16
C PHE A 34 -7.85 -6.24 -7.84
N GLN A 35 -8.27 -7.14 -6.95
CA GLN A 35 -9.66 -7.26 -6.52
C GLN A 35 -10.11 -6.01 -5.77
N LYS A 36 -11.33 -5.55 -6.07
CA LYS A 36 -12.01 -4.51 -5.31
C LYS A 36 -12.37 -5.07 -3.94
N LYS A 37 -11.94 -4.40 -2.86
CA LYS A 37 -12.20 -4.87 -1.50
C LYS A 37 -13.39 -4.17 -0.84
N TYR A 38 -13.59 -2.88 -1.15
CA TYR A 38 -14.75 -2.07 -0.72
C TYR A 38 -14.92 -0.83 -1.60
N LYS A 39 -16.15 -0.51 -2.00
CA LYS A 39 -16.45 0.54 -3.00
C LYS A 39 -15.57 0.35 -4.26
N LYS A 40 -14.78 1.37 -4.63
CA LYS A 40 -13.85 1.39 -5.77
C LYS A 40 -12.38 1.22 -5.37
N ILE A 41 -12.11 0.96 -4.09
CA ILE A 41 -10.75 0.79 -3.58
C ILE A 41 -10.24 -0.62 -3.87
N LYS A 42 -9.03 -0.66 -4.43
CA LYS A 42 -8.22 -1.85 -4.66
C LYS A 42 -7.04 -1.85 -3.68
N ILE A 43 -6.53 -3.04 -3.37
CA ILE A 43 -5.37 -3.21 -2.49
C ILE A 43 -4.35 -4.11 -3.17
N SER A 44 -3.12 -3.62 -3.32
CA SER A 44 -1.95 -4.45 -3.60
C SER A 44 -1.23 -4.76 -2.29
N PHE A 45 -1.00 -6.04 -1.99
CA PHE A 45 -0.32 -6.44 -0.76
C PHE A 45 1.18 -6.57 -0.99
N ILE A 46 1.98 -6.01 -0.09
CA ILE A 46 3.42 -6.12 -0.14
C ILE A 46 3.83 -7.47 0.48
N ALA A 47 4.07 -8.51 -0.31
CA ALA A 47 4.18 -9.89 0.19
C ALA A 47 5.12 -10.10 1.41
N ARG A 48 6.26 -9.41 1.46
CA ARG A 48 7.25 -9.51 2.55
C ARG A 48 6.87 -8.75 3.81
N PHE A 49 5.92 -7.82 3.73
CA PHE A 49 5.62 -6.88 4.80
C PHE A 49 4.11 -6.84 5.07
N PRO A 50 3.68 -6.67 6.32
CA PRO A 50 2.27 -6.63 6.67
C PRO A 50 1.62 -5.28 6.26
N TYR A 51 1.75 -4.89 4.99
CA TYR A 51 1.28 -3.63 4.44
C TYR A 51 0.52 -3.84 3.13
N GLY A 52 -0.52 -3.03 2.91
CA GLY A 52 -1.23 -2.93 1.65
C GLY A 52 -1.17 -1.52 1.10
N ILE A 53 -1.02 -1.39 -0.21
CA ILE A 53 -1.12 -0.14 -0.97
C ILE A 53 -2.59 0.00 -1.38
N HIS A 54 -3.27 1.01 -0.86
CA HIS A 54 -4.68 1.26 -1.15
C HIS A 54 -4.78 2.32 -2.22
N TYR A 55 -5.43 1.97 -3.33
CA TYR A 55 -5.53 2.85 -4.48
C TYR A 55 -6.87 2.70 -5.19
N GLN A 56 -7.15 3.63 -6.09
CA GLN A 56 -8.26 3.59 -7.04
C GLN A 56 -7.72 3.88 -8.44
N PHE A 57 -8.31 3.24 -9.42
CA PHE A 57 -8.03 3.49 -10.84
C PHE A 57 -9.31 4.02 -11.50
N GLU A 58 -9.27 5.27 -11.96
CA GLU A 58 -10.38 5.91 -12.65
C GLU A 58 -9.86 6.93 -13.66
N LYS A 59 -10.55 7.04 -14.81
CA LYS A 59 -10.22 8.02 -15.87
C LYS A 59 -8.74 7.98 -16.28
N ASP A 60 -8.17 6.77 -16.34
CA ASP A 60 -6.76 6.52 -16.66
C ASP A 60 -5.75 7.07 -15.63
N GLU A 61 -6.23 7.41 -14.43
CA GLU A 61 -5.40 7.87 -13.32
C GLU A 61 -5.42 6.88 -12.14
N ILE A 62 -4.26 6.70 -11.54
CA ILE A 62 -4.07 5.88 -10.33
C ILE A 62 -3.92 6.81 -9.14
N ILE A 63 -4.88 6.76 -8.23
CA ILE A 63 -4.89 7.55 -6.99
C ILE A 63 -4.52 6.63 -5.84
N ILE A 64 -3.34 6.84 -5.24
CA ILE A 64 -2.90 6.12 -4.04
C ILE A 64 -3.37 6.90 -2.80
N TYR A 65 -4.27 6.29 -2.01
CA TYR A 65 -4.77 6.88 -0.77
C TYR A 65 -3.82 6.66 0.41
N GLY A 66 -3.01 5.61 0.36
CA GLY A 66 -2.01 5.35 1.38
C GLY A 66 -1.57 3.90 1.48
N VAL A 67 -0.52 3.70 2.28
CA VAL A 67 0.05 2.39 2.60
C VAL A 67 -0.24 2.07 4.05
N PHE A 68 -1.04 1.03 4.30
CA PHE A 68 -1.57 0.73 5.63
C PHE A 68 -1.16 -0.66 6.11
N HIS A 69 -0.82 -0.74 7.40
CA HIS A 69 -0.46 -2.01 8.03
C HIS A 69 -1.71 -2.91 8.14
N THR A 70 -1.63 -4.15 7.67
CA THR A 70 -2.76 -5.08 7.51
C THR A 70 -3.35 -5.55 8.83
N SER A 71 -2.53 -5.68 9.88
CA SER A 71 -3.00 -6.04 11.23
C SER A 71 -3.63 -4.88 12.02
N ARG A 72 -3.53 -3.62 11.54
CA ARG A 72 -4.10 -2.46 12.26
C ARG A 72 -5.55 -2.25 11.84
N SER A 73 -6.42 -2.02 12.83
CA SER A 73 -7.87 -1.90 12.61
C SER A 73 -8.22 -0.81 11.57
N PRO A 74 -9.09 -1.14 10.58
CA PRO A 74 -9.57 -0.20 9.55
C PRO A 74 -10.28 1.04 10.11
N LYS A 75 -10.84 0.97 11.32
CA LYS A 75 -11.52 2.11 11.98
C LYS A 75 -10.61 3.34 12.15
N ASN A 76 -9.30 3.17 12.06
CA ASN A 76 -8.33 4.27 12.16
C ASN A 76 -7.97 4.89 10.80
N TRP A 77 -8.45 4.34 9.68
CA TRP A 77 -8.09 4.81 8.33
C TRP A 77 -8.93 6.03 7.90
N SER A 78 -10.21 6.08 8.28
CA SER A 78 -11.10 7.23 8.00
C SER A 78 -10.63 8.53 8.64
N LYS A 79 -9.84 8.48 9.72
CA LYS A 79 -9.20 9.66 10.32
C LYS A 79 -7.96 10.16 9.57
N ARG A 80 -7.42 9.36 8.65
CA ARG A 80 -6.20 9.67 7.86
C ARG A 80 -6.52 10.06 6.43
N VAL A 81 -7.65 9.58 5.92
CA VAL A 81 -8.21 9.98 4.63
C VAL A 81 -9.25 11.06 4.90
N SER A 82 -8.78 12.26 5.26
CA SER A 82 -9.64 13.44 5.26
C SER A 82 -9.91 13.80 3.80
N ILE A 83 -11.09 13.40 3.31
CA ILE A 83 -11.71 13.97 2.11
C ILE A 83 -12.60 15.11 2.59
#